data_AF-A0A0J0XWU8-F1
#
_entry.id   AF-A0A0J0XWU8-F1
#
_cell.length_a   1.000
_cell.length_b   1.000
_cell.length_c   1.000
_cell.angle_alpha   90.00
_cell.angle_beta   90.00
_cell.angle_gamma   90.00
#
_symmetry.space_group_name_H-M   'P 1'
#
loop_
_entity.id
_entity.type
_entity.pdbx_description
1 polymer ?
#
loop_
_entity_poly.entity_id
_entity_poly.type
_entity_poly.pdbx_seq_one_letter_code
_entity_poly.pdbx_strand_id
1 'polypeptide(L)'
;MLPSSSNPVPWRPVCGLLGLFFTLGLKGVFQPLKGAQIFGLTQATDAQAAFYPVVSARNVSLGLCILAFTLTGQRRALGTLLLCFTAMCGVDLAFVLRIHNVQRGKIAMHAVKLVLFPVMAAKMLEWI
;
A
#
# COMPACT_ATOMS: atom_id res chain seq x y z
N MET A 1 -10.76 -24.22 25.02
CA MET A 1 -11.63 -23.92 23.86
C MET A 1 -10.81 -23.12 22.85
N LEU A 2 -10.52 -23.68 21.68
CA LEU A 2 -9.93 -22.91 20.58
C LEU A 2 -11.05 -22.05 19.99
N PRO A 3 -10.90 -20.71 19.86
CA PRO A 3 -11.94 -19.86 19.28
C PRO A 3 -12.24 -20.32 17.85
N SER A 4 -13.53 -20.57 17.57
CA SER A 4 -13.99 -21.00 16.25
C SER A 4 -13.76 -19.90 15.22
N SER A 5 -13.03 -20.22 14.16
CA SER A 5 -12.62 -19.33 13.07
C SER A 5 -13.74 -18.98 12.07
N SER A 6 -14.90 -18.54 12.55
CA SER A 6 -16.12 -18.53 11.73
C SER A 6 -16.29 -17.35 10.77
N ASN A 7 -15.40 -16.36 10.76
CA ASN A 7 -15.49 -15.27 9.81
C ASN A 7 -14.49 -15.46 8.65
N PRO A 8 -14.87 -15.40 7.38
CA PRO A 8 -13.92 -15.52 6.26
C PRO A 8 -12.98 -14.30 6.22
N VAL A 9 -11.73 -14.48 5.75
CA VAL A 9 -10.86 -13.33 5.45
C VAL A 9 -11.61 -12.49 4.41
N PRO A 10 -11.60 -11.15 4.50
CA PRO A 10 -12.16 -10.32 3.44
C PRO A 10 -11.25 -10.42 2.19
N TRP A 11 -11.37 -11.51 1.44
CA TRP A 11 -10.47 -11.89 0.36
C TRP A 11 -10.44 -10.88 -0.79
N ARG A 12 -11.59 -10.30 -1.12
CA ARG A 12 -11.70 -9.32 -2.23
C ARG A 12 -10.81 -8.09 -2.02
N PRO A 13 -10.89 -7.37 -0.89
CA PRO A 13 -9.98 -6.24 -0.65
C PRO A 13 -8.53 -6.68 -0.43
N VAL A 14 -8.27 -7.85 0.14
CA VAL A 14 -6.90 -8.39 0.28
C VAL A 14 -6.25 -8.62 -1.09
N CYS A 15 -6.95 -9.28 -2.01
CA CYS A 15 -6.48 -9.47 -3.38
C CYS A 15 -6.31 -8.14 -4.13
N GLY A 16 -7.21 -7.17 -3.88
CA GLY A 16 -7.10 -5.82 -4.43
C GLY A 16 -5.85 -5.09 -3.95
N LEU A 17 -5.56 -5.15 -2.65
CA LEU A 17 -4.35 -4.57 -2.05
C LEU A 17 -3.09 -5.26 -2.58
N LEU A 18 -3.07 -6.60 -2.57
CA LEU A 18 -1.97 -7.38 -3.14
C LEU A 18 -1.69 -6.96 -4.58
N GLY A 19 -2.70 -7.02 -5.44
CA GLY A 19 -2.58 -6.66 -6.85
C GLY A 19 -2.09 -5.23 -7.05
N LEU A 20 -2.63 -4.28 -6.28
CA LEU A 20 -2.24 -2.88 -6.35
C LEU A 20 -0.76 -2.65 -5.97
N PHE A 21 -0.35 -3.07 -4.76
CA PHE A 21 0.99 -2.78 -4.25
C PHE A 21 2.07 -3.57 -4.95
N PHE A 22 1.80 -4.84 -5.27
CA PHE A 22 2.74 -5.66 -6.00
C PHE A 22 2.95 -5.12 -7.42
N THR A 23 1.86 -4.85 -8.17
CA THR A 23 1.97 -4.38 -9.56
C THR A 23 2.58 -2.98 -9.66
N LEU A 24 2.16 -2.05 -8.79
CA LEU A 24 2.76 -0.71 -8.75
C LEU A 24 4.22 -0.75 -8.30
N GLY A 25 4.56 -1.63 -7.37
CA GLY A 25 5.92 -1.87 -6.93
C GLY A 25 6.80 -2.39 -8.07
N LEU A 26 6.39 -3.46 -8.76
CA LEU A 26 7.15 -3.99 -9.89
C LEU A 26 7.30 -2.95 -11.00
N LYS A 27 6.23 -2.23 -11.33
CA LYS A 27 6.28 -1.16 -12.33
C LYS A 27 7.28 -0.07 -11.94
N GLY A 28 7.31 0.35 -10.68
CA GLY A 28 8.26 1.37 -10.23
C GLY A 28 9.72 0.86 -10.10
N VAL A 29 9.93 -0.44 -9.89
CA VAL A 29 11.26 -1.05 -9.92
C VAL A 29 11.81 -1.09 -11.35
N PHE A 30 11.01 -1.58 -12.31
CA PHE A 30 11.46 -1.76 -13.70
C PHE A 30 11.26 -0.53 -14.60
N GLN A 31 10.38 0.40 -14.20
CA GLN A 31 10.09 1.64 -14.94
C GLN A 31 10.04 2.82 -13.96
N PRO A 32 11.20 3.24 -13.42
CA PRO A 32 11.28 4.17 -12.29
C PRO A 32 10.62 5.51 -12.56
N LEU A 33 10.85 6.08 -13.75
CA LEU A 33 10.22 7.32 -14.20
C LEU A 33 8.70 7.24 -14.19
N LYS A 34 8.13 6.17 -14.77
CA LYS A 34 6.68 5.94 -14.78
C LYS A 34 6.15 5.72 -13.36
N GLY A 35 6.91 5.04 -12.50
CA GLY A 35 6.58 4.89 -11.09
C GLY A 35 6.44 6.24 -10.37
N ALA A 36 7.44 7.11 -10.53
CA ALA A 36 7.47 8.45 -9.93
C ALA A 36 6.27 9.30 -10.40
N GLN A 37 5.97 9.26 -11.70
CA GLN A 37 4.81 9.94 -12.27
C GLN A 37 3.48 9.38 -11.74
N ILE A 38 3.38 8.06 -11.53
CA ILE A 38 2.18 7.45 -10.95
C ILE A 38 1.97 7.92 -9.51
N PHE A 39 3.06 8.07 -8.74
CA PHE A 39 3.03 8.54 -7.36
C PHE A 39 2.63 10.00 -7.23
N GLY A 40 3.02 10.86 -8.18
CA GLY A 40 2.62 12.27 -8.20
C GLY A 40 3.66 13.22 -8.77
N LEU A 41 4.87 12.74 -9.05
CA LEU A 41 5.96 13.51 -9.66
C LEU A 41 5.78 13.53 -11.19
N THR A 42 4.75 14.23 -11.67
CA THR A 42 4.33 14.21 -13.08
C THR A 42 5.39 14.75 -14.04
N GLN A 43 6.27 15.63 -13.57
CA GLN A 43 7.37 16.23 -14.33
C GLN A 43 8.74 15.69 -13.91
N ALA A 44 8.79 14.49 -13.29
CA ALA A 44 10.05 13.88 -12.91
C ALA A 44 10.95 13.67 -14.14
N THR A 45 12.26 13.87 -13.97
CA THR A 45 13.28 13.43 -14.91
C THR A 45 13.83 12.05 -14.52
N ASP A 46 14.54 11.39 -15.43
CA ASP A 46 15.18 10.10 -15.12
C ASP A 46 16.17 10.20 -13.95
N ALA A 47 16.93 11.30 -13.87
CA ALA A 47 17.85 11.56 -12.78
C ALA A 47 17.12 11.67 -11.42
N GLN A 48 15.96 12.36 -11.39
CA GLN A 48 15.13 12.46 -10.19
C GLN A 48 14.47 11.12 -9.83
N ALA A 49 14.19 10.28 -10.82
CA ALA A 49 13.58 8.96 -10.64
C ALA A 49 14.59 7.85 -10.30
N ALA A 50 15.90 8.13 -10.29
CA ALA A 50 16.94 7.12 -10.08
C ALA A 50 16.81 6.37 -8.72
N PHE A 51 16.32 7.05 -7.68
CA PHE A 51 16.08 6.45 -6.36
C PHE A 51 14.69 5.81 -6.20
N TYR A 52 13.82 6.00 -7.19
CA TYR A 52 12.44 5.50 -7.14
C TYR A 52 12.29 3.96 -7.05
N PRO A 53 13.24 3.13 -7.55
CA PRO A 53 13.18 1.68 -7.35
C PRO A 53 13.20 1.27 -5.88
N VAL A 54 13.90 2.01 -5.00
CA VAL A 54 13.95 1.72 -3.56
C VAL A 54 12.58 1.91 -2.92
N VAL A 55 11.92 3.03 -3.26
CA VAL A 55 10.53 3.31 -2.83
C VAL A 55 9.56 2.27 -3.40
N SER A 56 9.84 1.75 -4.59
CA SER A 56 8.98 0.78 -5.26
C SER A 56 9.15 -0.63 -4.71
N ALA A 57 10.38 -1.02 -4.35
CA ALA A 57 10.68 -2.30 -3.70
C ALA A 57 9.88 -2.46 -2.40
N ARG A 58 9.71 -1.37 -1.64
CA ARG A 58 8.83 -1.32 -0.45
C ARG A 58 7.39 -1.76 -0.76
N ASN A 59 6.82 -1.32 -1.88
CA ASN A 59 5.47 -1.71 -2.28
C ASN A 59 5.42 -3.19 -2.71
N VAL A 60 6.47 -3.70 -3.37
CA VAL A 60 6.61 -5.13 -3.66
C VAL A 60 6.66 -5.94 -2.36
N SER A 61 7.50 -5.53 -1.41
CA SER A 61 7.60 -6.17 -0.10
C SER A 61 6.28 -6.16 0.66
N LEU A 62 5.54 -5.05 0.66
CA LEU A 62 4.21 -4.99 1.27
C LEU A 62 3.25 -5.98 0.60
N GLY A 63 3.23 -6.03 -0.73
CA GLY A 63 2.43 -7.01 -1.48
C GLY A 63 2.76 -8.44 -1.08
N LEU A 64 4.05 -8.79 -1.02
CA LEU A 64 4.50 -10.11 -0.58
C LEU A 64 4.11 -10.44 0.86
N CYS A 65 4.23 -9.48 1.80
CA CYS A 65 3.78 -9.68 3.18
C CYS A 65 2.27 -9.89 3.27
N ILE A 66 1.48 -9.13 2.49
CA ILE A 66 0.03 -9.32 2.40
C ILE A 66 -0.28 -10.74 1.91
N LEU A 67 0.37 -11.19 0.84
CA LEU A 67 0.22 -12.55 0.31
C LEU A 67 0.58 -13.60 1.36
N ALA A 68 1.76 -13.48 1.99
CA ALA A 68 2.25 -14.42 2.97
C ALA A 68 1.30 -14.57 4.16
N PHE A 69 0.94 -13.47 4.82
CA PHE A 69 0.04 -13.52 5.98
C PHE A 69 -1.36 -14.01 5.63
N THR A 70 -1.81 -13.74 4.41
CA THR A 70 -3.08 -14.25 3.90
C THR A 70 -3.04 -15.76 3.70
N LEU A 71 -2.00 -16.29 3.05
CA LEU A 71 -1.83 -17.74 2.83
C LEU A 71 -1.64 -18.51 4.14
N THR A 72 -0.96 -17.92 5.12
CA THR A 72 -0.74 -18.54 6.44
C THR A 72 -1.88 -18.28 7.44
N GLY A 73 -2.95 -17.58 7.04
CA GLY A 73 -4.08 -17.25 7.91
C GLY A 73 -3.76 -16.31 9.09
N GLN A 74 -2.63 -15.59 9.05
CA GLN A 74 -2.13 -14.72 10.12
C GLN A 74 -2.80 -13.33 10.09
N ARG A 75 -4.12 -13.32 10.31
CA ARG A 75 -4.98 -12.13 10.14
C ARG A 75 -4.58 -10.96 11.04
N ARG A 76 -4.28 -11.22 12.32
CA ARG A 76 -3.87 -10.16 13.26
C ARG A 76 -2.55 -9.53 12.84
N ALA A 77 -1.57 -10.33 12.42
CA ALA A 77 -0.30 -9.83 11.91
C ALA A 77 -0.50 -8.97 10.65
N LEU A 78 -1.38 -9.40 9.74
CA LEU A 78 -1.75 -8.60 8.57
C LEU A 78 -2.43 -7.28 8.98
N GLY A 79 -3.33 -7.30 9.95
CA GLY A 79 -3.97 -6.10 10.49
C GLY A 79 -2.95 -5.12 11.10
N THR A 80 -2.04 -5.61 11.93
CA THR A 80 -0.94 -4.82 12.50
C THR A 80 -0.05 -4.23 11.41
N LEU A 81 0.31 -5.03 10.39
CA LEU A 81 1.11 -4.55 9.26
C LEU A 81 0.42 -3.39 8.53
N LEU A 82 -0.87 -3.51 8.21
CA LEU A 82 -1.65 -2.46 7.54
C LEU A 82 -1.77 -1.20 8.41
N LEU A 83 -1.94 -1.35 9.72
CA LEU A 83 -1.94 -0.23 10.66
C LEU A 83 -0.59 0.50 10.64
N CYS A 84 0.53 -0.23 10.73
CA CYS A 84 1.87 0.36 10.67
C CYS A 84 2.11 1.08 9.33
N PHE A 85 1.68 0.50 8.22
CA PHE A 85 1.78 1.13 6.90
C PHE A 85 0.87 2.35 6.72
N THR A 86 -0.13 2.56 7.59
CA THR A 86 -0.95 3.77 7.57
C THR A 86 -0.11 5.02 7.86
N ALA A 87 0.86 4.94 8.77
CA ALA A 87 1.80 6.04 9.02
C ALA A 87 2.55 6.43 7.75
N MET A 88 2.95 5.44 6.95
CA MET A 88 3.62 5.66 5.68
C MET A 88 2.70 6.27 4.61
N CYS A 89 1.44 5.83 4.54
CA CYS A 89 0.44 6.50 3.70
C CYS A 89 0.28 7.99 4.07
N GLY A 90 0.39 8.32 5.36
CA GLY A 90 0.38 9.69 5.85
C GLY A 90 1.58 10.50 5.34
N VAL A 91 2.79 9.92 5.39
CA VAL A 91 4.01 10.55 4.84
C VAL A 91 3.90 10.73 3.33
N ASP A 92 3.46 9.70 2.60
CA ASP A 92 3.28 9.77 1.14
C ASP A 92 2.28 10.89 0.77
N LEU A 93 1.13 10.98 1.46
CA LEU A 93 0.14 12.04 1.24
C LEU A 93 0.71 13.43 1.56
N ALA A 94 1.37 13.59 2.71
CA ALA A 94 1.98 14.86 3.11
C ALA A 94 3.05 15.31 2.11
N PHE A 95 3.84 14.38 1.58
CA PHE A 95 4.82 14.67 0.53
C PHE A 95 4.13 15.12 -0.76
N VAL A 96 3.10 14.39 -1.21
CA VAL A 96 2.37 14.73 -2.44
C VAL A 96 1.68 16.09 -2.33
N LEU A 97 1.15 16.46 -1.17
CA LEU A 97 0.54 17.76 -0.94
C LEU A 97 1.53 18.93 -1.02
N ARG A 98 2.84 18.68 -0.90
CA ARG A 98 3.89 19.70 -1.07
C ARG A 98 4.31 19.89 -2.53
N ILE A 99 3.86 19.03 -3.44
CA ILE A 99 4.18 19.14 -4.87
C ILE A 99 3.22 20.15 -5.51
N HIS A 100 3.78 21.22 -6.08
CA HIS A 100 3.00 22.18 -6.86
C HIS A 100 2.40 21.52 -8.12
N ASN A 101 1.16 21.88 -8.45
CA ASN A 101 0.44 21.41 -9.63
C ASN A 101 0.22 19.88 -9.69
N VAL A 102 0.19 19.19 -8.55
CA VAL A 102 -0.15 17.78 -8.53
C VAL A 102 -1.62 17.56 -8.91
N GLN A 103 -1.87 16.54 -9.74
CA GLN A 103 -3.23 16.21 -10.17
C GLN A 103 -4.06 15.72 -8.97
N ARG A 104 -5.30 16.22 -8.83
CA ARG A 104 -6.23 15.83 -7.75
C ARG A 104 -6.42 14.32 -7.62
N GLY A 105 -6.44 13.59 -8.73
CA GLY A 105 -6.53 12.14 -8.73
C GLY A 105 -5.38 11.44 -8.01
N LYS A 106 -4.16 12.01 -8.04
CA LYS A 106 -3.00 11.47 -7.33
C LYS A 106 -3.13 11.67 -5.82
N ILE A 107 -3.56 12.85 -5.40
CA ILE A 107 -3.88 13.13 -3.99
C ILE A 107 -4.96 12.16 -3.51
N ALA A 108 -6.04 12.00 -4.28
CA ALA A 108 -7.15 11.11 -3.93
C ALA A 108 -6.69 9.66 -3.73
N MET A 109 -5.80 9.12 -4.58
CA MET A 109 -5.25 7.78 -4.39
C MET A 109 -4.48 7.62 -3.07
N HIS A 110 -3.71 8.63 -2.65
CA HIS A 110 -3.00 8.59 -1.38
C HIS A 110 -3.95 8.70 -0.18
N ALA A 111 -4.95 9.58 -0.26
CA ALA A 111 -5.98 9.71 0.76
C ALA A 111 -6.81 8.41 0.91
N VAL A 112 -7.17 7.75 -0.19
CA VAL A 112 -7.88 6.46 -0.17
C VAL A 112 -7.04 5.40 0.53
N LYS A 113 -5.73 5.29 0.26
CA LYS A 113 -4.86 4.34 0.96
C LYS A 113 -4.80 4.63 2.46
N LEU A 114 -4.70 5.92 2.83
CA LEU A 114 -4.67 6.36 4.23
C LEU A 114 -5.93 5.98 5.01
N VAL A 115 -7.09 5.91 4.35
CA VAL A 115 -8.36 5.50 4.97
C VAL A 115 -8.57 3.98 4.90
N LEU A 116 -8.27 3.36 3.76
CA LEU A 116 -8.53 1.94 3.53
C LEU A 116 -7.70 1.05 4.46
N PHE A 117 -6.44 1.41 4.71
CA PHE A 117 -5.52 0.62 5.53
C PHE A 117 -5.98 0.48 6.99
N PRO A 118 -6.31 1.56 7.72
CA PRO A 118 -6.78 1.44 9.10
C PRO A 118 -8.15 0.77 9.18
N VAL A 119 -9.06 0.98 8.22
CA VAL A 119 -10.35 0.29 8.18
C VAL A 119 -10.17 -1.23 8.02
N MET A 120 -9.28 -1.64 7.12
CA MET A 120 -8.94 -3.05 6.92
C MET A 120 -8.22 -3.63 8.13
N ALA A 121 -7.31 -2.86 8.74
CA ALA A 121 -6.61 -3.25 9.96
C ALA A 121 -7.59 -3.48 11.11
N ALA A 122 -8.52 -2.56 11.35
CA ALA A 122 -9.56 -2.70 12.38
C ALA A 122 -10.36 -4.00 12.19
N LYS A 123 -10.85 -4.26 10.97
CA LYS A 123 -11.56 -5.51 10.66
C LYS A 123 -10.74 -6.78 10.89
N MET A 124 -9.43 -6.72 10.73
CA MET A 124 -8.52 -7.85 10.97
C MET A 124 -8.15 -8.01 12.45
N LEU A 125 -8.33 -6.96 13.26
CA LEU A 125 -8.00 -6.91 14.69
C LEU A 125 -9.21 -7.15 15.61
N GLU A 126 -10.43 -6.76 15.21
CA GLU A 126 -11.70 -6.85 15.96
C GLU A 126 -12.19 -8.29 16.23
N TRP A 127 -11.42 -9.32 15.92
CA TRP A 127 -11.74 -10.71 16.21
C TRP A 127 -11.41 -11.12 17.65
N ILE A 128 -12.17 -10.60 18.62
CA ILE A 128 -12.27 -11.09 20.01
C ILE A 128 -13.73 -11.36 20.33
#